data_AF-A0A1G8KGD0-F1
#
_entry.id   AF-A0A1G8KGD0-F1
#
_cell.length_a   1.000
_cell.length_b   1.000
_cell.length_c   1.000
_cell.angle_alpha   90.00
_cell.angle_beta   90.00
_cell.angle_gamma   90.00
#
_symmetry.space_group_name_H-M   'P 1'
#
loop_
_entity.id
_entity.type
_entity.pdbx_description
1 polymer ?
#
loop_
_entity_poly.entity_id
_entity_poly.type
_entity_poly.pdbx_seq_one_letter_code
_entity_poly.pdbx_strand_id
1 'polypeptide(L)'
;MSHYLIEVPYPHLYPGLILDAPAEVDDFLVLFGDGSESRAQLISDATGRPVLRMGGYMTAAGTVIDERVWTVRESARHGDRLHLRLGEPLP
;
A
#
# COMPACT_ATOMS: atom_id res chain seq x y z
N MET A 1 -13.09 13.79 -7.82
CA MET A 1 -11.70 13.34 -7.62
C MET A 1 -11.72 11.83 -7.82
N SER A 2 -11.00 11.32 -8.82
CA SER A 2 -10.91 9.87 -9.03
C SER A 2 -9.93 9.33 -8.00
N HIS A 3 -10.41 8.52 -7.06
CA HIS A 3 -9.51 7.77 -6.18
C HIS A 3 -8.94 6.62 -7.00
N TYR A 4 -7.63 6.53 -7.11
CA TYR A 4 -7.00 5.39 -7.75
C TYR A 4 -7.16 4.18 -6.84
N LEU A 5 -7.60 3.05 -7.42
CA LEU A 5 -7.86 1.81 -6.70
C LEU A 5 -6.76 0.80 -7.05
N ILE A 6 -6.18 0.19 -6.02
CA ILE A 6 -5.25 -0.94 -6.15
C ILE A 6 -5.93 -2.16 -5.54
N GLU A 7 -6.06 -3.21 -6.33
CA GLU A 7 -6.58 -4.49 -5.85
C GLU A 7 -5.46 -5.36 -5.30
N VAL A 8 -5.65 -5.87 -4.09
CA VAL A 8 -4.76 -6.83 -3.44
C VAL A 8 -5.57 -8.09 -3.17
N PRO A 9 -5.21 -9.27 -3.71
CA PRO A 9 -6.04 -10.47 -3.60
C PRO A 9 -6.05 -11.10 -2.19
N TYR A 10 -5.39 -10.47 -1.21
CA TYR A 10 -5.23 -10.93 0.16
C TYR A 10 -5.92 -9.97 1.13
N PRO A 11 -6.33 -10.40 2.33
CA PRO A 11 -6.94 -9.53 3.34
C PRO A 11 -5.93 -8.64 4.09
N HIS A 12 -4.64 -8.76 3.79
CA HIS A 12 -3.58 -7.97 4.42
C HIS A 12 -2.33 -7.83 3.55
N LEU A 13 -1.57 -6.78 3.83
CA LEU A 13 -0.22 -6.63 3.30
C LEU A 13 0.76 -7.58 4.01
N TYR A 14 1.83 -7.96 3.31
CA TYR A 14 2.91 -8.78 3.85
C TYR A 14 4.24 -8.45 3.14
N PRO A 15 5.40 -8.73 3.78
CA PRO A 15 6.70 -8.50 3.16
C PRO A 15 6.87 -9.28 1.85
N GLY A 16 7.29 -8.59 0.79
CA GLY A 16 7.47 -9.14 -0.55
C GLY A 16 6.24 -9.00 -1.45
N LEU A 17 5.08 -8.59 -0.93
CA LEU A 17 3.92 -8.23 -1.76
C LEU A 17 4.31 -7.11 -2.74
N ILE A 18 3.86 -7.23 -3.99
CA ILE A 18 4.05 -6.20 -5.02
C ILE A 18 2.73 -5.47 -5.19
N LEU A 19 2.74 -4.16 -4.95
CA LEU A 19 1.64 -3.27 -5.30
C LEU A 19 1.90 -2.66 -6.66
N ASP A 20 0.89 -2.66 -7.51
CA ASP A 20 0.90 -1.96 -8.77
C ASP A 20 0.14 -0.63 -8.59
N ALA A 21 0.89 0.43 -8.31
CA ALA A 21 0.37 1.76 -7.99
C ALA A 21 0.47 2.69 -9.21
N PRO A 22 -0.40 3.71 -9.34
CA PRO A 22 -0.22 4.74 -10.36
C PRO A 22 1.01 5.59 -10.01
N ALA A 23 1.85 5.88 -11.01
CA ALA A 23 3.16 6.49 -10.79
C ALA A 23 3.13 8.01 -10.58
N GLU A 24 1.98 8.66 -10.73
CA GLU A 24 1.82 10.11 -10.59
C GLU A 24 0.97 10.50 -9.37
N VAL A 25 0.59 9.52 -8.55
CA VAL A 25 -0.18 9.77 -7.33
C VAL A 25 0.45 9.08 -6.13
N ASP A 26 0.50 9.84 -5.05
CA ASP A 26 1.01 9.39 -3.77
C ASP A 26 -0.10 8.95 -2.82
N ASP A 27 -1.36 9.01 -3.24
CA ASP A 27 -2.53 8.66 -2.43
C ASP A 27 -3.52 7.83 -3.26
N PHE A 28 -3.89 6.67 -2.72
CA PHE A 28 -4.76 5.70 -3.39
C PHE A 28 -5.53 4.85 -2.37
N LEU A 29 -6.61 4.23 -2.83
CA LEU A 29 -7.34 3.22 -2.09
C LEU A 29 -6.78 1.84 -2.41
N VAL A 30 -6.71 0.99 -1.40
CA VAL A 30 -6.40 -0.43 -1.54
C VAL A 30 -7.66 -1.20 -1.21
N LEU A 31 -8.15 -1.97 -2.18
CA LEU A 31 -9.23 -2.94 -2.01
C LEU A 31 -8.61 -4.31 -1.80
N PHE A 32 -8.83 -4.88 -0.62
CA PHE A 32 -8.36 -6.21 -0.27
C PHE A 32 -9.32 -7.29 -0.78
N GLY A 33 -8.82 -8.52 -0.91
CA GLY A 33 -9.56 -9.64 -1.48
C GLY A 33 -10.77 -10.09 -0.65
N ASP A 34 -10.87 -9.63 0.60
CA ASP A 34 -12.05 -9.82 1.46
C ASP A 34 -13.08 -8.69 1.34
N GLY A 35 -12.85 -7.72 0.45
CA GLY A 35 -13.70 -6.55 0.22
C GLY A 35 -13.47 -5.42 1.21
N SER A 36 -12.53 -5.54 2.15
CA SER A 36 -12.15 -4.41 3.01
C SER A 36 -11.34 -3.39 2.22
N GLU A 37 -11.48 -2.12 2.59
CA GLU A 37 -10.80 -1.01 1.93
C GLU A 37 -9.96 -0.23 2.95
N SER A 38 -8.79 0.23 2.50
CA SER A 38 -7.99 1.18 3.27
C SER A 38 -7.33 2.20 2.37
N ARG A 39 -7.11 3.39 2.91
CA ARG A 39 -6.36 4.44 2.24
C ARG A 39 -4.87 4.19 2.45
N ALA A 40 -4.11 4.30 1.37
CA ALA A 40 -2.66 4.18 1.40
C ALA A 40 -2.01 5.43 0.82
N GLN A 41 -0.85 5.76 1.37
CA GLN A 41 -0.02 6.89 0.93
C GLN A 41 1.41 6.43 0.70
N LEU A 42 1.95 6.73 -0.48
CA LEU A 42 3.37 6.61 -0.76
C LEU A 42 4.05 7.92 -0.34
N ILE A 43 4.93 7.85 0.65
CA ILE A 43 5.64 9.02 1.18
C ILE A 43 7.14 8.75 1.19
N SER A 44 7.95 9.80 1.32
CA SER A 44 9.40 9.65 1.52
C SER A 44 9.74 9.73 3.01
N ASP A 45 10.63 8.85 3.47
CA ASP A 45 11.22 8.96 4.80
C ASP A 45 12.24 10.12 4.87
N ALA A 46 12.83 10.35 6.04
CA ALA A 46 13.82 11.41 6.25
C ALA A 46 15.10 11.27 5.40
N THR A 47 15.34 10.09 4.82
CA THR A 47 16.47 9.81 3.92
C THR A 47 16.08 9.88 2.44
N GLY A 48 14.83 10.23 2.14
CA GLY A 48 14.28 10.29 0.79
C GLY A 48 13.87 8.92 0.23
N ARG A 49 13.87 7.85 1.03
CA ARG A 49 13.45 6.51 0.56
C ARG A 49 11.93 6.40 0.60
N PRO A 50 11.30 5.76 -0.40
CA PRO A 50 9.87 5.55 -0.38
C PRO A 50 9.45 4.60 0.75
N VAL A 51 8.36 4.93 1.43
CA VAL A 51 7.65 4.08 2.39
C VAL A 51 6.15 4.19 2.12
N LEU A 52 5.42 3.11 2.39
CA LEU A 52 3.98 3.07 2.23
C LEU A 52 3.30 3.19 3.59
N ARG A 53 2.59 4.29 3.83
CA ARG A 53 1.69 4.41 4.98
C ARG A 53 0.34 3.80 4.61
N MET A 54 -0.08 2.75 5.30
CA MET A 54 -1.39 2.13 5.16
C MET A 54 -2.26 2.52 6.34
N GLY A 55 -3.42 3.12 6.06
CA GLY A 55 -4.42 3.44 7.06
C GLY A 55 -4.95 2.19 7.77
N GLY A 56 -5.43 2.36 9.01
CA GLY A 56 -6.09 1.28 9.72
C GLY A 56 -7.40 0.86 9.03
N TYR A 57 -7.73 -0.43 9.12
CA TYR A 57 -8.93 -0.99 8.49
C TYR A 57 -9.43 -2.21 9.27
N MET A 58 -10.66 -2.63 8.98
CA MET A 58 -11.27 -3.82 9.55
C MET A 58 -11.49 -4.83 8.43
N THR A 59 -10.97 -6.05 8.62
CA THR A 59 -11.23 -7.15 7.67
C THR A 59 -12.71 -7.55 7.72
N ALA A 60 -13.18 -8.26 6.69
CA ALA A 60 -14.55 -8.76 6.67
C ALA A 60 -14.86 -9.74 7.83
N ALA A 61 -13.82 -10.35 8.41
CA ALA A 61 -13.93 -11.21 9.60
C ALA A 61 -13.99 -10.43 10.93
N GLY A 62 -13.94 -9.10 10.90
CA GLY A 62 -13.96 -8.25 12.09
C GLY A 62 -12.60 -8.05 12.76
N THR A 63 -11.49 -8.46 12.12
CA THR A 63 -10.14 -8.20 12.65
C THR A 63 -9.78 -6.75 12.39
N VAL A 64 -9.48 -6.00 13.45
CA VAL A 64 -8.97 -4.63 13.34
C VAL A 64 -7.47 -4.68 13.07
N ILE A 65 -7.05 -4.00 12.02
CA ILE A 65 -5.66 -3.77 11.66
C ILE A 65 -5.39 -2.28 11.85
N ASP A 66 -4.47 -1.97 12.77
CA ASP A 66 -4.06 -0.59 13.01
C ASP A 66 -3.31 -0.02 11.81
N GLU A 67 -3.25 1.32 11.75
CA GLU A 67 -2.40 2.02 10.80
C GLU A 67 -0.96 1.52 10.90
N ARG A 68 -0.31 1.32 9.74
CA ARG A 68 1.04 0.77 9.69
C ARG A 68 1.83 1.37 8.53
N VAL A 69 3.09 1.67 8.79
CA VAL A 69 4.04 2.09 7.75
C VAL A 69 4.85 0.88 7.31
N TRP A 70 5.01 0.72 6.00
CA TRP A 70 5.73 -0.37 5.36
C TRP A 70 6.95 0.18 4.62
N THR A 71 8.09 -0.47 4.79
CA THR A 71 9.25 -0.18 3.94
C THR A 71 8.96 -0.58 2.49
N VAL A 72 9.52 0.15 1.53
CA VAL A 72 9.56 -0.27 0.12
C VAL A 72 10.98 -0.74 -0.19
N ARG A 73 11.13 -2.03 -0.50
CA ARG A 73 12.43 -2.64 -0.81
C ARG A 73 12.87 -2.34 -2.24
N GLU A 74 11.92 -2.34 -3.17
CA GLU A 74 12.17 -2.08 -4.58
C GLU A 74 11.02 -1.26 -5.16
N SER A 75 11.36 -0.31 -6.03
CA SER A 75 10.40 0.50 -6.79
C SER A 75 10.81 0.53 -8.25
N ALA A 76 9.95 0.04 -9.16
CA ALA A 76 10.22 0.02 -10.59
C ALA A 76 9.10 0.73 -11.35
N ARG A 77 9.45 1.73 -12.17
CA ARG A 77 8.48 2.47 -12.99
C ARG A 77 8.28 1.77 -14.34
N HIS A 78 7.02 1.54 -14.69
CA HIS A 78 6.59 0.96 -15.96
C HIS A 78 5.51 1.86 -16.57
N GLY A 79 5.94 2.86 -17.35
CA GLY A 79 5.01 3.85 -17.91
C GLY A 79 4.36 4.70 -16.82
N ASP A 80 3.04 4.64 -16.73
CA ASP A 80 2.18 5.31 -15.74
C ASP A 80 2.00 4.50 -14.46
N ARG A 81 2.66 3.34 -14.35
CA ARG A 81 2.59 2.43 -13.20
C ARG A 81 3.91 2.38 -12.43
N LEU A 82 3.81 2.13 -11.14
CA LEU A 82 4.91 1.98 -10.20
C LEU A 82 4.71 0.67 -9.44
N HIS A 83 5.60 -0.29 -9.71
CA HIS A 83 5.63 -1.54 -8.97
C HIS A 83 6.42 -1.33 -7.68
N LEU A 84 5.75 -1.51 -6.55
CA LEU A 84 6.31 -1.34 -5.21
C LEU A 84 6.41 -2.71 -4.53
N ARG A 85 7.62 -3.23 -4.33
CA ARG A 85 7.82 -4.42 -3.49
C ARG A 85 7.93 -4.00 -2.04
N LEU A 86 6.99 -4.44 -1.22
CA LEU A 86 6.96 -4.14 0.20
C LEU A 86 8.05 -4.91 0.95
N GLY A 87 8.61 -4.29 1.98
CA GLY A 87 9.48 -4.92 2.96
C GLY A 87 8.77 -5.17 4.27
N GLU A 88 9.52 -5.08 5.36
CA GLU A 88 8.95 -5.20 6.70
C GLU A 88 8.13 -3.96 7.05
N PRO A 89 7.07 -4.11 7.86
CA PRO A 89 6.47 -2.97 8.53
C PRO A 89 7.46 -2.34 9.51
N LEU A 90 7.36 -1.02 9.67
CA LEU A 90 8.08 -0.30 10.71
C LEU A 90 7.45 -0.57 12.08
N PRO A 91 8.26 -0.58 13.16
CA PRO A 91 7.77 -0.72 14.54
C PRO A 91 6.81 0.39 14.97
#